data_AF-A0A938AWQ1-F1
#
_entry.id   AF-A0A938AWQ1-F1
#
_cell.length_a   1.000
_cell.length_b   1.000
_cell.length_c   1.000
_cell.angle_alpha   90.00
_cell.angle_beta   90.00
_cell.angle_gamma   90.00
#
_symmetry.space_group_name_H-M   'P 1'
#
loop_
_entity.id
_entity.type
_entity.pdbx_description
1 polymer ?
#
loop_
_entity_poly.entity_id
_entity_poly.type
_entity_poly.pdbx_seq_one_letter_code
_entity_poly.pdbx_strand_id
1 'polypeptide(L)'
;EQFSMPLEPRDVVASAIIRECKGRNKGIKTPTGELGVWLDSPMIDLIRGEGTIARELPAMVRQFGRYNIDIIKEPMLIYPTLHYQNGGIKIDPDGATTVPGLFAAGEVAGGIHGRNRLIGNSTLDIFVFGRRAGRAAAHYAKKSKTGNPALEHVRRWQKEIEKAGIAKSRPISPRLLPDYARQPYDYLADYAKDMLAPGQVKAA
;
A
#
# COMPACT_ATOMS: atom_id res chain seq x y z
N GLU A 1 23.76 -17.98 -10.87
CA GLU A 1 24.71 -16.96 -11.36
C GLU A 1 24.26 -15.59 -10.89
N GLN A 2 25.20 -14.68 -10.59
CA GLN A 2 24.85 -13.29 -10.31
C GLN A 2 24.52 -12.60 -11.64
N PHE A 3 23.35 -11.96 -11.73
CA PHE A 3 22.84 -11.34 -12.98
C PHE A 3 22.56 -9.84 -12.86
N SER A 4 22.77 -9.26 -11.67
CA SER A 4 22.58 -7.83 -11.40
C SER A 4 23.66 -7.31 -10.46
N MET A 5 23.99 -6.02 -10.60
CA MET A 5 24.81 -5.30 -9.63
C MET A 5 23.91 -4.93 -8.43
N PRO A 6 24.28 -5.31 -7.19
CA PRO A 6 23.41 -5.17 -6.03
C PRO A 6 23.27 -3.72 -5.52
N LEU A 7 24.13 -2.81 -5.96
CA LEU A 7 24.15 -1.40 -5.54
C LEU A 7 23.50 -0.44 -6.54
N GLU A 8 22.88 -0.97 -7.60
CA GLU A 8 22.13 -0.16 -8.57
C GLU A 8 20.84 0.41 -7.95
N PRO A 9 20.27 1.47 -8.53
CA PRO A 9 18.98 2.00 -8.12
C PRO A 9 17.88 0.93 -8.11
N ARG A 10 16.93 1.06 -7.17
CA ARG A 10 15.89 0.04 -6.91
C ARG A 10 15.06 -0.28 -8.15
N ASP A 11 14.77 0.70 -8.99
CA ASP A 11 14.03 0.52 -10.24
C ASP A 11 14.81 -0.30 -11.27
N VAL A 12 16.13 -0.10 -11.36
CA VAL A 12 17.02 -0.90 -12.20
C VAL A 12 17.09 -2.35 -11.70
N VAL A 13 17.29 -2.56 -10.40
CA VAL A 13 17.34 -3.91 -9.80
C VAL A 13 16.00 -4.62 -9.96
N ALA A 14 14.87 -3.94 -9.70
CA ALA A 14 13.54 -4.52 -9.88
C ALA A 14 13.28 -4.91 -11.35
N SER A 15 13.64 -4.02 -12.30
CA SER A 15 13.53 -4.30 -13.73
C SER A 15 14.40 -5.50 -14.15
N ALA A 16 15.63 -5.59 -13.61
CA ALA A 16 16.52 -6.72 -13.86
C ALA A 16 15.91 -8.04 -13.37
N ILE A 17 15.34 -8.07 -12.15
CA ILE A 17 14.68 -9.27 -11.61
C ILE A 17 13.46 -9.67 -12.46
N ILE A 18 12.61 -8.70 -12.82
CA ILE A 18 11.43 -8.97 -13.67
C ILE A 18 11.84 -9.54 -15.02
N ARG A 19 12.87 -8.97 -15.65
CA ARG A 19 13.42 -9.44 -16.93
C ARG A 19 14.02 -10.84 -16.81
N GLU A 20 14.72 -11.13 -15.72
CA GLU A 20 15.31 -12.46 -15.47
C GLU A 20 14.22 -13.53 -15.34
N CYS A 21 13.18 -13.24 -14.58
CA CYS A 21 12.06 -14.16 -14.38
C CYS A 21 11.20 -14.33 -15.66
N LYS A 22 10.69 -13.23 -16.22
CA LYS A 22 9.65 -13.25 -17.26
C LYS A 22 10.19 -13.14 -18.69
N GLY A 23 11.32 -12.46 -18.88
CA GLY A 23 11.90 -12.25 -20.21
C GLY A 23 12.89 -13.34 -20.61
N ARG A 24 13.70 -13.81 -19.64
CA ARG A 24 14.75 -14.82 -19.87
C ARG A 24 14.37 -16.22 -19.40
N ASN A 25 13.22 -16.36 -18.72
CA ASN A 25 12.72 -17.62 -18.18
C ASN A 25 13.73 -18.33 -17.26
N LYS A 26 14.52 -17.53 -16.51
CA LYS A 26 15.52 -18.01 -15.54
C LYS A 26 15.04 -17.84 -14.08
N GLY A 27 13.79 -17.43 -13.90
CA GLY A 27 13.17 -17.33 -12.58
C GLY A 27 12.95 -18.70 -11.96
N ILE A 28 13.07 -18.77 -10.63
CA ILE A 28 12.76 -19.96 -9.85
C ILE A 28 11.26 -20.01 -9.65
N LYS A 29 10.63 -21.10 -10.09
CA LYS A 29 9.20 -21.32 -9.94
C LYS A 29 8.90 -21.89 -8.55
N THR A 30 8.01 -21.25 -7.82
CA THR A 30 7.52 -21.74 -6.53
C THR A 30 6.50 -22.87 -6.72
N PRO A 31 6.19 -23.65 -5.66
CA PRO A 31 5.08 -24.60 -5.69
C PRO A 31 3.73 -23.97 -6.01
N THR A 32 3.54 -22.67 -5.73
CA THR A 32 2.32 -21.91 -6.06
C THR A 32 2.29 -21.41 -7.51
N GLY A 33 3.35 -21.64 -8.28
CA GLY A 33 3.47 -21.21 -9.67
C GLY A 33 4.00 -19.79 -9.88
N GLU A 34 4.32 -19.08 -8.80
CA GLU A 34 4.95 -17.76 -8.83
C GLU A 34 6.44 -17.86 -9.21
N LEU A 35 7.02 -16.74 -9.63
CA LEU A 35 8.44 -16.65 -10.01
C LEU A 35 9.22 -15.79 -9.01
N GLY A 36 10.45 -16.18 -8.72
CA GLY A 36 11.38 -15.42 -7.89
C GLY A 36 12.83 -15.60 -8.30
N VAL A 37 13.73 -14.92 -7.59
CA VAL A 37 15.18 -15.08 -7.68
C VAL A 37 15.76 -15.25 -6.28
N TRP A 38 16.92 -15.90 -6.18
CA TRP A 38 17.62 -16.03 -4.91
C TRP A 38 18.32 -14.73 -4.52
N LEU A 39 18.06 -14.28 -3.30
CA LEU A 39 18.83 -13.28 -2.59
C LEU A 39 19.75 -13.99 -1.60
N ASP A 40 21.04 -13.97 -1.90
CA ASP A 40 22.07 -14.69 -1.15
C ASP A 40 22.53 -13.89 0.07
N SER A 41 21.74 -13.97 1.16
CA SER A 41 22.09 -13.39 2.45
C SER A 41 23.25 -14.09 3.17
N PRO A 42 23.46 -15.42 3.10
CA PRO A 42 24.62 -16.07 3.71
C PRO A 42 25.96 -15.44 3.30
N MET A 43 26.05 -14.90 2.08
CA MET A 43 27.21 -14.17 1.59
C MET A 43 27.64 -12.99 2.49
N ILE A 44 26.72 -12.40 3.25
CA ILE A 44 27.03 -11.31 4.19
C ILE A 44 27.98 -11.80 5.30
N ASP A 45 27.69 -12.95 5.90
CA ASP A 45 28.55 -13.53 6.95
C ASP A 45 29.87 -14.03 6.36
N LEU A 46 29.86 -14.58 5.14
CA LEU A 46 31.08 -14.98 4.43
C LEU A 46 32.04 -13.79 4.20
N ILE A 47 31.51 -12.62 3.88
CA ILE A 47 32.30 -11.43 3.55
C ILE A 47 32.66 -10.62 4.80
N ARG A 48 31.75 -10.52 5.78
CA ARG A 48 31.87 -9.61 6.94
C ARG A 48 32.14 -10.32 8.27
N GLY A 49 32.21 -11.64 8.27
CA GLY A 49 32.43 -12.48 9.45
C GLY A 49 31.14 -13.07 10.01
N GLU A 50 31.26 -14.26 10.59
CA GLU A 50 30.16 -15.02 11.20
C GLU A 50 29.42 -14.19 12.27
N GLY A 51 28.10 -14.24 12.24
CA GLY A 51 27.22 -13.52 13.17
C GLY A 51 26.88 -12.08 12.75
N THR A 52 27.37 -11.62 11.59
CA THR A 52 27.06 -10.28 11.08
C THR A 52 25.57 -10.13 10.80
N ILE A 53 24.93 -11.10 10.15
CA ILE A 53 23.50 -11.07 9.83
C ILE A 53 22.67 -11.00 11.13
N ALA A 54 23.01 -11.80 12.13
CA ALA A 54 22.30 -11.81 13.41
C ALA A 54 22.43 -10.47 14.16
N ARG A 55 23.60 -9.82 14.07
CA ARG A 55 23.86 -8.52 14.71
C ARG A 55 23.21 -7.35 13.98
N GLU A 56 23.36 -7.28 12.66
CA GLU A 56 22.95 -6.12 11.86
C GLU A 56 21.51 -6.21 11.35
N LEU A 57 20.99 -7.43 11.14
CA LEU A 57 19.65 -7.70 10.61
C LEU A 57 18.77 -8.55 11.55
N PRO A 58 18.74 -8.30 12.88
CA PRO A 58 18.09 -9.16 13.85
C PRO A 58 16.57 -9.26 13.64
N ALA A 59 15.94 -8.21 13.11
CA ALA A 59 14.53 -8.21 12.78
C ALA A 59 14.20 -9.20 11.65
N MET A 60 15.07 -9.27 10.63
CA MET A 60 14.88 -10.19 9.50
C MET A 60 15.07 -11.64 9.93
N VAL A 61 16.12 -11.92 10.72
CA VAL A 61 16.34 -13.27 11.28
C VAL A 61 15.11 -13.75 12.05
N ARG A 62 14.54 -12.92 12.93
CA ARG A 62 13.31 -13.27 13.65
C ARG A 62 12.10 -13.43 12.74
N GLN A 63 11.96 -12.58 11.72
CA GLN A 63 10.82 -12.61 10.82
C GLN A 63 10.80 -13.89 9.98
N PHE A 64 11.94 -14.27 9.38
CA PHE A 64 12.06 -15.47 8.57
C PHE A 64 12.10 -16.75 9.43
N GLY A 65 12.68 -16.68 10.63
CA GLY A 65 12.68 -17.80 11.58
C GLY A 65 11.28 -18.26 11.99
N ARG A 66 10.28 -17.37 12.00
CA ARG A 66 8.86 -17.75 12.22
C ARG A 66 8.29 -18.66 11.13
N TYR A 67 8.92 -18.69 9.96
CA TYR A 67 8.58 -19.54 8.84
C TYR A 67 9.58 -20.70 8.65
N ASN A 68 10.42 -20.96 9.66
CA ASN A 68 11.49 -21.96 9.61
C ASN A 68 12.50 -21.73 8.47
N ILE A 69 12.76 -20.47 8.11
CA ILE A 69 13.77 -20.09 7.12
C ILE A 69 14.96 -19.46 7.85
N ASP A 70 16.11 -20.11 7.79
CA ASP A 70 17.37 -19.60 8.37
C ASP A 70 18.15 -18.81 7.31
N ILE A 71 17.93 -17.49 7.27
CA ILE A 71 18.57 -16.59 6.30
C ILE A 71 20.09 -16.45 6.47
N ILE A 72 20.65 -16.98 7.56
CA ILE A 72 22.10 -17.03 7.80
C ILE A 72 22.72 -18.17 6.99
N LYS A 73 21.96 -19.26 6.78
CA LYS A 73 22.43 -20.48 6.12
C LYS A 73 21.88 -20.67 4.72
N GLU A 74 20.71 -20.12 4.45
CA GLU A 74 19.98 -20.34 3.20
C GLU A 74 19.63 -19.01 2.51
N PRO A 75 19.69 -18.95 1.17
CA PRO A 75 19.27 -17.77 0.42
C PRO A 75 17.74 -17.60 0.48
N MET A 76 17.29 -16.34 0.42
CA MET A 76 15.87 -16.01 0.39
C MET A 76 15.34 -15.98 -1.04
N LEU A 77 14.14 -16.51 -1.27
CA LEU A 77 13.46 -16.32 -2.54
C LEU A 77 12.72 -14.98 -2.54
N ILE A 78 13.03 -14.10 -3.50
CA ILE A 78 12.45 -12.75 -3.59
C ILE A 78 11.85 -12.44 -4.97
N TYR A 79 10.90 -11.52 -4.99
CA TYR A 79 10.38 -10.91 -6.21
C TYR A 79 9.92 -9.47 -5.94
N PRO A 80 10.06 -8.52 -6.89
CA PRO A 80 9.60 -7.15 -6.70
C PRO A 80 8.07 -7.08 -6.52
N THR A 81 7.64 -6.32 -5.52
CA THR A 81 6.22 -6.08 -5.23
C THR A 81 5.88 -4.58 -5.26
N LEU A 82 4.59 -4.26 -5.41
CA LEU A 82 4.10 -2.89 -5.25
C LEU A 82 4.42 -2.41 -3.83
N HIS A 83 5.05 -1.24 -3.72
CA HIS A 83 5.53 -0.73 -2.45
C HIS A 83 5.02 0.67 -2.08
N TYR A 84 4.81 1.54 -3.07
CA TYR A 84 4.38 2.92 -2.82
C TYR A 84 3.64 3.49 -4.03
N GLN A 85 2.62 4.32 -3.77
CA GLN A 85 1.84 5.00 -4.80
C GLN A 85 2.24 6.48 -4.92
N ASN A 86 2.92 6.85 -6.01
CA ASN A 86 3.34 8.24 -6.27
C ASN A 86 2.21 9.12 -6.85
N GLY A 87 1.21 8.49 -7.47
CA GLY A 87 0.01 9.15 -7.94
C GLY A 87 -1.01 9.30 -6.81
N GLY A 88 -2.02 10.14 -7.01
CA GLY A 88 -3.02 10.39 -6.00
C GLY A 88 -3.82 11.64 -6.28
N ILE A 89 -4.48 12.16 -5.25
CA ILE A 89 -5.27 13.38 -5.31
C ILE A 89 -4.34 14.57 -5.59
N LYS A 90 -4.67 15.36 -6.61
CA LYS A 90 -3.96 16.62 -6.88
C LYS A 90 -4.21 17.59 -5.74
N ILE A 91 -3.13 18.07 -5.14
CA ILE A 91 -3.15 19.08 -4.08
C ILE A 91 -2.30 20.29 -4.43
N ASP A 92 -2.61 21.42 -3.80
CA ASP A 92 -1.73 22.60 -3.77
C ASP A 92 -0.66 22.47 -2.64
N PRO A 93 0.26 23.45 -2.49
CA PRO A 93 1.30 23.40 -1.46
C PRO A 93 0.82 23.35 -0.01
N ASP A 94 -0.45 23.71 0.24
CA ASP A 94 -1.12 23.68 1.54
C ASP A 94 -2.01 22.44 1.72
N GLY A 95 -2.03 21.53 0.75
CA GLY A 95 -2.80 20.29 0.81
C GLY A 95 -4.27 20.43 0.38
N ALA A 96 -4.68 21.57 -0.15
CA ALA A 96 -6.05 21.75 -0.64
C ALA A 96 -6.23 21.02 -1.98
N THR A 97 -7.35 20.33 -2.12
CA THR A 97 -7.71 19.63 -3.37
C THR A 97 -8.49 20.57 -4.31
N THR A 98 -8.87 20.06 -5.49
CA THR A 98 -9.79 20.76 -6.40
C THR A 98 -11.22 20.86 -5.87
N VAL A 99 -11.56 20.13 -4.80
CA VAL A 99 -12.86 20.18 -4.14
C VAL A 99 -12.76 21.13 -2.94
N PRO A 100 -13.50 22.25 -2.90
CA PRO A 100 -13.45 23.21 -1.80
C PRO A 100 -13.73 22.56 -0.44
N GLY A 101 -12.86 22.79 0.52
CA GLY A 101 -12.98 22.23 1.88
C GLY A 101 -12.48 20.79 2.03
N LEU A 102 -12.05 20.13 0.94
CA LEU A 102 -11.38 18.83 1.00
C LEU A 102 -9.86 19.03 0.91
N PHE A 103 -9.15 18.46 1.89
CA PHE A 103 -7.70 18.50 2.01
C PHE A 103 -7.13 17.08 2.04
N ALA A 104 -5.93 16.89 1.53
CA ALA A 104 -5.24 15.61 1.48
C ALA A 104 -3.74 15.76 1.75
N ALA A 105 -3.11 14.74 2.31
CA ALA A 105 -1.68 14.70 2.59
C ALA A 105 -1.17 13.24 2.73
N GLY A 106 0.13 13.03 2.49
CA GLY A 106 0.74 11.70 2.50
C GLY A 106 0.45 10.91 1.22
N GLU A 107 0.54 9.59 1.28
CA GLU A 107 0.48 8.69 0.11
C GLU A 107 -0.83 8.74 -0.70
N VAL A 108 -1.91 9.32 -0.14
CA VAL A 108 -3.15 9.56 -0.89
C VAL A 108 -3.03 10.73 -1.88
N ALA A 109 -2.07 11.62 -1.67
CA ALA A 109 -1.82 12.79 -2.52
C ALA A 109 -0.81 12.46 -3.61
N GLY A 110 -0.99 13.07 -4.78
CA GLY A 110 -0.14 12.87 -5.95
C GLY A 110 0.71 14.08 -6.31
N GLY A 111 1.81 13.84 -7.04
CA GLY A 111 2.59 14.88 -7.70
C GLY A 111 3.84 15.36 -6.94
N ILE A 112 3.90 15.17 -5.62
CA ILE A 112 5.05 15.56 -4.78
C ILE A 112 6.32 14.83 -5.21
N HIS A 113 6.21 13.52 -5.47
CA HIS A 113 7.35 12.64 -5.73
C HIS A 113 7.64 12.42 -7.23
N GLY A 114 6.88 13.06 -8.12
CA GLY A 114 6.98 12.82 -9.56
C GLY A 114 6.72 11.35 -9.93
N ARG A 115 7.55 10.78 -10.82
CA ARG A 115 7.41 9.39 -11.30
C ARG A 115 8.07 8.36 -10.39
N ASN A 116 9.14 8.72 -9.70
CA ASN A 116 9.90 7.82 -8.84
C ASN A 116 10.26 8.52 -7.53
N ARG A 117 9.74 7.99 -6.41
CA ARG A 117 9.97 8.57 -5.09
C ARG A 117 11.34 8.17 -4.56
N LEU A 118 12.07 9.15 -4.05
CA LEU A 118 13.32 8.92 -3.33
C LEU A 118 13.09 8.21 -1.99
N ILE A 119 14.00 7.30 -1.65
CA ILE A 119 13.97 6.51 -0.41
C ILE A 119 13.96 7.45 0.81
N GLY A 120 13.20 7.10 1.85
CA GLY A 120 13.09 7.88 3.08
C GLY A 120 12.08 9.04 3.06
N ASN A 121 11.63 9.50 1.89
CA ASN A 121 10.79 10.69 1.81
C ASN A 121 9.30 10.49 2.15
N SER A 122 8.76 9.27 2.19
CA SER A 122 7.33 9.04 2.50
C SER A 122 6.94 9.55 3.89
N THR A 123 7.79 9.27 4.89
CA THR A 123 7.50 9.68 6.27
C THR A 123 7.61 11.20 6.41
N LEU A 124 8.61 11.80 5.75
CA LEU A 124 8.77 13.24 5.72
C LEU A 124 7.58 13.94 5.06
N ASP A 125 7.08 13.39 3.96
CA ASP A 125 5.89 13.87 3.25
C ASP A 125 4.67 13.92 4.19
N ILE A 126 4.40 12.83 4.91
CA ILE A 126 3.31 12.77 5.90
C ILE A 126 3.45 13.89 6.93
N PHE A 127 4.63 14.11 7.50
CA PHE A 127 4.81 15.15 8.53
C PHE A 127 4.70 16.57 7.97
N VAL A 128 5.32 16.84 6.82
CA VAL A 128 5.36 18.18 6.23
C VAL A 128 4.00 18.57 5.68
N PHE A 129 3.45 17.76 4.76
CA PHE A 129 2.17 18.06 4.13
C PHE A 129 1.01 17.81 5.07
N GLY A 130 1.09 16.84 5.97
CA GLY A 130 0.08 16.64 7.01
C GLY A 130 -0.06 17.85 7.93
N ARG A 131 1.06 18.47 8.34
CA ARG A 131 1.03 19.71 9.14
C ARG A 131 0.44 20.89 8.35
N ARG A 132 0.80 21.04 7.07
CA ARG A 132 0.28 22.11 6.21
C ARG A 132 -1.22 21.96 5.97
N ALA A 133 -1.64 20.79 5.49
CA ALA A 133 -3.04 20.43 5.25
C ALA A 133 -3.89 20.59 6.51
N GLY A 134 -3.41 20.11 7.67
CA GLY A 134 -4.12 20.25 8.93
C GLY A 134 -4.33 21.72 9.34
N ARG A 135 -3.31 22.57 9.18
CA ARG A 135 -3.43 24.02 9.46
C ARG A 135 -4.39 24.70 8.48
N ALA A 136 -4.26 24.42 7.19
CA ALA A 136 -5.11 25.01 6.15
C ALA A 136 -6.57 24.59 6.33
N ALA A 137 -6.83 23.30 6.59
CA ALA A 137 -8.15 22.79 6.89
C ALA A 137 -8.77 23.44 8.14
N ALA A 138 -8.00 23.61 9.21
CA ALA A 138 -8.46 24.29 10.43
C ALA A 138 -8.82 25.76 10.17
N HIS A 139 -8.03 26.47 9.36
CA HIS A 139 -8.33 27.85 8.96
C HIS A 139 -9.57 27.94 8.06
N TYR A 140 -9.72 27.01 7.11
CA TYR A 140 -10.89 26.93 6.24
C TYR A 140 -12.16 26.68 7.05
N ALA A 141 -12.14 25.71 7.98
CA ALA A 141 -13.26 25.36 8.83
C ALA A 141 -13.78 26.56 9.64
N LYS A 142 -12.89 27.37 10.21
CA LYS A 142 -13.26 28.59 10.97
C LYS A 142 -13.97 29.66 10.13
N LYS A 143 -13.68 29.73 8.83
CA LYS A 143 -14.29 30.69 7.90
C LYS A 143 -15.56 30.13 7.23
N SER A 144 -15.69 28.81 7.18
CA SER A 144 -16.81 28.15 6.52
C SER A 144 -18.09 28.29 7.35
N LYS A 145 -19.19 28.65 6.68
CA LYS A 145 -20.53 28.53 7.26
C LYS A 145 -21.09 27.17 6.88
N THR A 146 -21.35 26.33 7.87
CA THR A 146 -22.03 25.05 7.65
C THR A 146 -23.52 25.29 7.46
N GLY A 147 -24.08 24.74 6.38
CA GLY A 147 -25.52 24.62 6.22
C GLY A 147 -26.06 23.42 7.01
N ASN A 148 -27.39 23.25 7.00
CA ASN A 148 -27.99 22.03 7.53
C ASN A 148 -27.53 20.81 6.72
N PRO A 149 -27.23 19.67 7.38
CA PRO A 149 -26.88 18.45 6.66
C PRO A 149 -28.00 18.07 5.70
N ALA A 150 -27.66 17.97 4.41
CA ALA A 150 -28.62 17.69 3.35
C ALA A 150 -28.01 16.77 2.29
N LEU A 151 -28.83 15.87 1.75
CA LEU A 151 -28.44 14.95 0.68
C LEU A 151 -28.56 15.57 -0.72
N GLU A 152 -28.61 16.89 -0.82
CA GLU A 152 -28.89 17.59 -2.08
C GLU A 152 -27.79 17.35 -3.13
N HIS A 153 -26.54 17.18 -2.69
CA HIS A 153 -25.45 16.79 -3.58
C HIS A 153 -25.64 15.38 -4.16
N VAL A 154 -26.15 14.42 -3.37
CA VAL A 154 -26.47 13.06 -3.83
C VAL A 154 -27.63 13.10 -4.83
N ARG A 155 -28.70 13.85 -4.52
CA ARG A 155 -29.86 14.00 -5.42
C ARG A 155 -29.48 14.64 -6.75
N ARG A 156 -28.62 15.66 -6.71
CA ARG A 156 -28.09 16.31 -7.92
C ARG A 156 -27.28 15.34 -8.76
N TRP A 157 -26.36 14.60 -8.14
CA TRP A 157 -25.56 13.59 -8.82
C TRP A 157 -26.41 12.48 -9.44
N GLN A 158 -27.47 12.02 -8.76
CA GLN A 158 -28.43 11.06 -9.32
C GLN A 158 -29.11 11.60 -10.59
N LYS A 159 -29.59 12.85 -10.56
CA LYS A 159 -30.18 13.53 -11.73
C LYS A 159 -29.18 13.69 -12.87
N GLU A 160 -27.92 14.01 -12.58
CA GLU A 160 -26.85 14.12 -13.59
C GLU A 160 -26.58 12.77 -14.26
N ILE A 161 -26.55 11.68 -13.48
CA ILE A 161 -26.39 10.32 -13.99
C ILE A 161 -27.57 9.88 -14.87
N GLU A 162 -28.80 10.21 -14.46
CA GLU A 162 -30.00 9.97 -15.27
C GLU A 162 -29.94 10.73 -16.59
N LYS A 163 -29.60 12.02 -16.54
CA LYS A 163 -29.46 12.87 -17.74
C LYS A 163 -28.36 12.39 -18.69
N ALA A 164 -27.27 11.87 -18.14
CA ALA A 164 -26.17 11.31 -18.93
C ALA A 164 -26.50 9.91 -19.50
N GLY A 165 -27.66 9.32 -19.20
CA GLY A 165 -28.08 8.02 -19.71
C GLY A 165 -27.33 6.83 -19.11
N ILE A 166 -26.54 7.04 -18.06
CA ILE A 166 -25.68 6.02 -17.43
C ILE A 166 -26.22 5.49 -16.10
N ALA A 167 -27.48 5.79 -15.77
CA ALA A 167 -28.12 5.34 -14.53
C ALA A 167 -28.16 3.80 -14.41
N LYS A 168 -28.31 3.10 -15.53
CA LYS A 168 -28.30 1.62 -15.60
C LYS A 168 -26.89 1.04 -15.68
N SER A 169 -25.93 1.82 -16.17
CA SER A 169 -24.50 1.46 -16.30
C SER A 169 -23.69 2.24 -15.27
N ARG A 170 -24.05 2.10 -13.99
CA ARG A 170 -23.48 2.88 -12.87
C ARG A 170 -21.98 3.03 -13.05
N PRO A 171 -21.45 4.25 -13.26
CA PRO A 171 -20.02 4.42 -13.47
C PRO A 171 -19.29 3.87 -12.25
N ILE A 172 -18.34 2.96 -12.48
CA ILE A 172 -17.46 2.45 -11.45
C ILE A 172 -16.51 3.59 -11.09
N SER A 173 -16.92 4.45 -10.16
CA SER A 173 -15.98 5.33 -9.49
C SER A 173 -14.91 4.45 -8.82
N PRO A 174 -13.63 4.84 -8.84
CA PRO A 174 -12.66 4.21 -7.95
C PRO A 174 -13.26 4.20 -6.54
N ARG A 175 -13.38 3.01 -5.94
CA ARG A 175 -13.81 2.87 -4.55
C ARG A 175 -12.72 3.54 -3.69
N LEU A 176 -12.90 4.83 -3.39
CA LEU A 176 -12.03 5.61 -2.50
C LEU A 176 -11.94 4.96 -1.11
N LEU A 177 -13.00 4.27 -0.73
CA LEU A 177 -13.03 3.31 0.36
C LEU A 177 -13.51 1.97 -0.23
N PRO A 178 -12.66 0.94 -0.35
CA PRO A 178 -13.21 -0.39 -0.36
C PRO A 178 -14.05 -0.59 0.91
N ASP A 179 -15.11 -1.39 0.81
CA ASP A 179 -15.83 -2.03 1.91
C ASP A 179 -14.83 -2.66 2.89
N TYR A 180 -14.34 -1.82 3.81
CA TYR A 180 -13.54 -2.18 4.97
C TYR A 180 -14.45 -2.51 6.16
N ALA A 181 -15.75 -2.23 6.05
CA ALA A 181 -16.70 -2.90 6.91
C ALA A 181 -16.50 -4.37 6.60
N ARG A 182 -15.97 -5.10 7.58
CA ARG A 182 -15.72 -6.53 7.50
C ARG A 182 -16.97 -7.13 6.87
N GLN A 183 -16.90 -7.57 5.61
CA GLN A 183 -17.57 -8.83 5.33
C GLN A 183 -17.01 -9.75 6.40
N PRO A 184 -17.84 -10.31 7.28
CA PRO A 184 -17.33 -11.17 8.33
C PRO A 184 -16.54 -12.24 7.58
N TYR A 185 -15.22 -12.16 7.69
CA TYR A 185 -14.38 -13.26 7.33
C TYR A 185 -14.97 -14.45 8.08
N ASP A 186 -15.22 -15.52 7.33
CA ASP A 186 -15.75 -16.79 7.82
C ASP A 186 -14.68 -17.46 8.69
N TYR A 187 -14.32 -16.82 9.82
CA TYR A 187 -13.47 -17.36 10.88
C TYR A 187 -14.28 -18.24 11.85
N LEU A 188 -15.59 -18.35 11.61
CA LEU A 188 -16.41 -19.37 12.23
C LEU A 188 -16.06 -20.68 11.53
N ALA A 189 -15.05 -21.38 12.06
CA ALA A 189 -14.91 -22.81 11.80
C ALA A 189 -16.31 -23.43 11.86
N ASP A 190 -16.65 -24.29 10.88
CA ASP A 190 -18.02 -24.71 10.57
C ASP A 190 -18.86 -25.17 11.78
N TYR A 191 -18.23 -25.49 12.91
CA TYR A 191 -18.88 -25.70 14.21
C TYR A 191 -19.75 -24.53 14.73
N ALA A 192 -19.45 -23.27 14.39
CA ALA A 192 -20.14 -22.11 14.99
C ALA A 192 -21.33 -21.58 14.18
N LYS A 193 -21.65 -22.20 13.03
CA LYS A 193 -22.82 -21.83 12.20
C LYS A 193 -24.16 -22.27 12.82
N ASP A 194 -24.15 -23.24 13.74
CA ASP A 194 -25.38 -23.86 14.28
C ASP A 194 -25.84 -23.36 15.66
N MET A 195 -25.11 -22.45 16.33
CA MET A 195 -25.37 -22.14 17.76
C MET A 195 -25.55 -20.67 18.15
N LEU A 196 -25.57 -19.71 17.23
CA LEU A 196 -25.77 -18.31 17.60
C LEU A 196 -27.07 -17.74 17.01
N ALA A 197 -28.04 -17.49 17.89
CA ALA A 197 -29.26 -16.80 17.54
C ALA A 197 -29.01 -15.28 17.39
N PRO A 198 -29.77 -14.58 16.52
CA PRO A 198 -29.62 -13.14 16.31
C PRO A 198 -29.73 -12.35 17.62
N GLY A 199 -28.70 -11.54 17.94
CA GLY A 199 -28.69 -10.64 19.11
C GLY A 199 -27.63 -10.95 20.18
N GLN A 200 -26.82 -12.00 20.03
CA GLN A 200 -25.85 -12.40 21.06
C GLN A 200 -24.46 -11.74 20.98
N VAL A 201 -24.20 -10.84 20.02
CA VAL A 201 -22.92 -10.11 19.97
C VAL A 201 -23.05 -8.79 20.72
N LYS A 202 -22.58 -8.76 21.97
CA LYS A 202 -22.28 -7.49 22.66
C LYS A 202 -20.93 -6.97 22.16
N ALA A 203 -20.94 -5.80 21.53
CA ALA A 203 -19.72 -5.10 21.15
C ALA A 203 -19.01 -4.56 22.40
N ALA A 204 -17.71 -4.84 22.50
CA ALA A 204 -16.76 -4.10 23.33
C ALA A 204 -16.00 -3.12 22.44
#